data_AF-A0A9E5CRQ0-F1
#
_entry.id   AF-A0A9E5CRQ0-F1
#
_cell.length_a   1.000
_cell.length_b   1.000
_cell.length_c   1.000
_cell.angle_alpha   90.00
_cell.angle_beta   90.00
_cell.angle_gamma   90.00
#
_symmetry.space_group_name_H-M   'P 1'
#
loop_
_entity.id
_entity.type
_entity.pdbx_description
1 polymer ?
#
loop_
_entity_poly.entity_id
_entity_poly.type
_entity_poly.pdbx_seq_one_letter_code
_entity_poly.pdbx_strand_id
1 'polypeptide(L)'
;MTQQSQDRQIDMASARDLPPEQAGFFYLGPSKQVAEGVVFLSSFANVTAFTGDDGVLLIDTSQERFTGRMLQDLRDNYSKAPVEAVVYTHGHVDHVTGA
;
A
#
# COMPACT_ATOMS: atom_id res chain seq x y z
N MET A 1 -28.06 0.76 28.08
CA MET A 1 -27.09 1.85 27.83
C MET A 1 -26.53 1.64 26.44
N THR A 2 -27.09 2.32 25.45
CA THR A 2 -26.53 2.40 24.10
C THR A 2 -25.26 3.22 24.18
N GLN A 3 -24.11 2.57 24.09
CA GLN A 3 -22.83 3.25 23.99
C GLN A 3 -22.86 4.00 22.66
N GLN A 4 -23.05 5.32 22.72
CA GLN A 4 -22.85 6.17 21.54
C GLN A 4 -21.40 5.93 21.11
N SER A 5 -21.21 5.32 19.94
CA SER A 5 -19.91 5.37 19.28
C SER A 5 -19.65 6.84 19.01
N GLN A 6 -18.81 7.46 19.83
CA GLN A 6 -18.24 8.74 19.44
C GLN A 6 -17.44 8.41 18.19
N ASP A 7 -17.88 8.91 17.03
CA ASP A 7 -17.09 8.91 15.80
C ASP A 7 -15.86 9.79 16.08
N ARG A 8 -14.84 9.17 16.69
CA ARG A 8 -13.57 9.82 16.94
C ARG A 8 -12.97 10.08 15.57
N GLN A 9 -12.82 11.35 15.24
CA GLN A 9 -12.07 11.75 14.06
C GLN A 9 -10.65 11.19 14.19
N ILE A 10 -10.27 10.32 13.24
CA ILE A 10 -8.94 9.74 13.13
C ILE A 10 -8.20 10.40 11.96
N ASP A 11 -6.89 10.40 12.05
CA ASP A 11 -5.95 10.89 11.05
C ASP A 11 -4.80 9.89 10.89
N MET A 12 -3.88 10.18 9.96
CA MET A 12 -2.71 9.33 9.70
C MET A 12 -1.85 9.09 10.95
N ALA A 13 -1.82 9.99 11.92
CA ALA A 13 -0.97 9.86 13.09
C ALA A 13 -1.64 8.99 14.16
N SER A 14 -2.90 9.28 14.46
CA SER A 14 -3.72 8.56 15.44
C SER A 14 -4.11 7.15 15.00
N ALA A 15 -4.08 6.85 13.69
CA ALA A 15 -4.37 5.52 13.16
C ALA A 15 -3.19 4.54 13.18
N ARG A 16 -1.96 5.00 13.45
CA ARG A 16 -0.74 4.19 13.34
C ARG A 16 -0.77 2.88 14.13
N ASP A 17 -1.31 2.95 15.35
CA ASP A 17 -1.32 1.83 16.29
C ASP A 17 -2.71 1.18 16.39
N LEU A 18 -3.65 1.61 15.55
CA LEU A 18 -5.00 1.04 15.51
C LEU A 18 -4.99 -0.25 14.69
N PRO A 19 -5.81 -1.24 15.07
CA PRO A 19 -6.00 -2.41 14.25
C PRO A 19 -6.71 -2.05 12.93
N PRO A 20 -6.57 -2.86 11.86
CA PRO A 20 -7.03 -2.51 10.51
C PRO A 20 -8.50 -2.07 10.45
N GLU A 21 -9.37 -2.74 11.20
CA GLU A 21 -10.81 -2.44 11.26
C GLU A 21 -11.14 -1.06 11.87
N GLN A 22 -10.21 -0.49 12.65
CA GLN A 22 -10.34 0.83 13.25
C GLN A 22 -9.54 1.89 12.47
N ALA A 23 -8.37 1.54 11.93
CA ALA A 23 -7.53 2.44 11.13
C ALA A 23 -8.18 2.80 9.79
N GLY A 24 -8.96 1.88 9.21
CA GLY A 24 -9.73 2.11 7.99
C GLY A 24 -8.85 2.63 6.85
N PHE A 25 -9.25 3.77 6.28
CA PHE A 25 -8.52 4.45 5.19
C PHE A 25 -7.04 4.75 5.53
N PHE A 26 -6.72 4.96 6.81
CA PHE A 26 -5.37 5.34 7.25
C PHE A 26 -4.47 4.14 7.58
N TYR A 27 -4.92 2.92 7.37
CA TYR A 27 -4.16 1.72 7.70
C TYR A 27 -2.89 1.60 6.83
N LEU A 28 -1.74 1.51 7.49
CA LEU A 28 -0.43 1.25 6.88
C LEU A 28 0.14 -0.06 7.44
N GLY A 29 -0.20 -1.17 6.80
CA GLY A 29 0.09 -2.53 7.26
C GLY A 29 1.05 -3.32 6.37
N PRO A 30 1.34 -4.58 6.72
CA PRO A 30 2.00 -5.50 5.81
C PRO A 30 1.19 -5.67 4.52
N SER A 31 1.91 -5.94 3.44
CA SER A 31 1.37 -6.45 2.19
C SER A 31 0.43 -7.64 2.36
N LYS A 32 -0.47 -7.82 1.39
CA LYS A 32 -1.34 -8.99 1.28
C LYS A 32 -1.44 -9.48 -0.15
N GLN A 33 -1.31 -10.78 -0.34
CA GLN A 33 -1.67 -11.42 -1.59
C GLN A 33 -3.20 -11.46 -1.71
N VAL A 34 -3.74 -10.96 -2.82
CA VAL A 34 -5.19 -10.92 -3.09
C VAL A 34 -5.61 -11.96 -4.14
N ALA A 35 -4.68 -12.37 -5.00
CA ALA A 35 -4.81 -13.48 -5.93
C ALA A 35 -3.41 -14.05 -6.25
N GLU A 36 -3.35 -15.16 -6.98
CA GLU A 36 -2.08 -15.67 -7.50
C GLU A 36 -1.37 -14.59 -8.33
N GLY A 37 -0.13 -14.27 -7.98
CA GLY A 37 0.66 -13.23 -8.64
C GLY A 37 0.17 -11.79 -8.44
N VAL A 38 -0.82 -11.52 -7.57
CA VAL A 38 -1.34 -10.17 -7.32
C VAL A 38 -1.23 -9.80 -5.86
N VAL A 39 -0.48 -8.74 -5.58
CA VAL A 39 -0.14 -8.30 -4.23
C VAL A 39 -0.62 -6.87 -4.01
N PHE A 40 -1.35 -6.67 -2.92
CA PHE A 40 -1.71 -5.37 -2.40
C PHE A 40 -0.64 -4.90 -1.42
N LEU A 41 -0.01 -3.76 -1.71
CA LEU A 41 1.00 -3.11 -0.88
C LEU A 41 0.36 -1.90 -0.20
N SER A 42 0.13 -2.02 1.11
CA SER A 42 -0.47 -0.94 1.92
C SER A 42 0.53 0.21 2.08
N SER A 43 0.18 1.38 1.56
CA SER A 43 0.98 2.60 1.59
C SER A 43 0.08 3.84 1.55
N PHE A 44 0.65 5.04 1.59
CA PHE A 44 -0.09 6.27 1.33
C PHE A 44 -0.37 6.37 -0.17
N ALA A 45 -1.65 6.20 -0.53
CA ALA A 45 -2.12 5.52 -1.74
C ALA A 45 -1.57 4.09 -1.84
N ASN A 46 -2.48 3.15 -2.12
CA ASN A 46 -2.10 1.76 -2.24
C ASN A 46 -1.34 1.53 -3.54
N VAL A 47 -0.38 0.62 -3.51
CA VAL A 47 0.30 0.13 -4.70
C VAL A 47 -0.15 -1.31 -4.93
N THR A 48 -0.37 -1.68 -6.18
CA THR A 48 -0.62 -3.09 -6.55
C THR A 48 0.54 -3.61 -7.37
N ALA A 49 1.09 -4.76 -6.99
CA ALA A 49 2.10 -5.45 -7.77
C ALA A 49 1.51 -6.69 -8.45
N PHE A 50 1.76 -6.81 -9.74
CA PHE A 50 1.59 -8.04 -10.50
C PHE A 50 2.96 -8.69 -10.66
N THR A 51 3.16 -9.84 -10.02
CA THR A 51 4.43 -10.55 -10.01
C THR A 51 4.41 -11.70 -11.01
N GLY A 52 5.31 -11.68 -11.99
CA GLY A 52 5.63 -12.82 -12.84
C GLY A 52 7.06 -13.31 -12.61
N ASP A 53 7.45 -14.34 -13.34
CA ASP A 53 8.79 -14.95 -13.22
C ASP A 53 9.90 -13.97 -13.65
N ASP A 54 9.66 -13.26 -14.75
CA ASP A 54 10.67 -12.38 -15.38
C ASP A 54 10.55 -10.91 -14.96
N GLY A 55 9.45 -10.50 -14.31
CA GLY A 55 9.24 -9.10 -14.00
C GLY A 55 8.05 -8.79 -13.10
N VAL A 56 8.01 -7.52 -12.67
CA VAL A 56 6.93 -6.96 -11.87
C VAL A 56 6.33 -5.75 -12.60
N LEU A 57 5.00 -5.71 -12.69
CA LEU A 57 4.23 -4.52 -13.05
C LEU A 57 3.68 -3.89 -11.77
N LEU A 58 3.91 -2.58 -11.60
CA LEU A 58 3.33 -1.80 -10.51
C LEU A 58 2.17 -0.94 -11.01
N ILE A 59 1.11 -0.87 -10.23
CA ILE A 59 0.05 0.13 -10.35
C ILE A 59 0.27 1.13 -9.22
N ASP A 60 0.56 2.37 -9.61
CA ASP A 60 1.01 3.48 -8.76
C ASP A 60 2.34 3.23 -8.04
N THR A 61 2.92 4.28 -7.45
CA THR A 61 4.22 4.19 -6.75
C THR A 61 4.22 4.75 -5.34
N SER A 62 3.05 5.11 -4.80
CA SER A 62 2.93 5.82 -3.52
C SER A 62 3.65 7.19 -3.56
N GLN A 63 3.64 7.92 -2.44
CA GLN A 63 4.53 9.04 -2.19
C GLN A 63 5.95 8.55 -1.78
N GLU A 64 6.99 9.25 -2.23
CA GLU A 64 8.42 8.91 -2.06
C GLU A 64 8.81 8.41 -0.65
N ARG A 65 8.28 9.03 0.41
CA ARG A 65 8.63 8.69 1.80
C ARG A 65 8.22 7.28 2.22
N PHE A 66 7.32 6.64 1.48
CA PHE A 66 6.83 5.30 1.78
C PHE A 66 7.40 4.22 0.85
N THR A 67 7.98 4.61 -0.30
CA THR A 67 8.51 3.69 -1.31
C THR A 67 9.50 2.69 -0.73
N GLY A 68 10.43 3.13 0.11
CA GLY A 68 11.47 2.25 0.67
C GLY A 68 10.90 1.05 1.44
N ARG A 69 9.91 1.31 2.32
CA ARG A 69 9.21 0.25 3.08
C ARG A 69 8.44 -0.67 2.14
N MET A 70 7.68 -0.10 1.21
CA MET A 70 6.85 -0.83 0.28
C MET A 70 7.68 -1.75 -0.63
N LEU A 71 8.80 -1.24 -1.16
CA LEU A 71 9.70 -2.01 -2.01
C LEU A 71 10.38 -3.13 -1.23
N GLN A 72 10.84 -2.85 0.01
CA GLN A 72 11.42 -3.88 0.88
C GLN A 72 10.41 -5.02 1.13
N ASP A 73 9.17 -4.69 1.47
CA ASP A 73 8.08 -5.66 1.68
C ASP A 73 7.84 -6.51 0.41
N LEU A 74 7.74 -5.89 -0.76
CA LEU A 74 7.63 -6.59 -2.04
C LEU A 74 8.80 -7.56 -2.29
N ARG A 75 10.04 -7.11 -2.04
CA ARG A 75 11.27 -7.87 -2.33
C ARG A 75 11.49 -9.03 -1.37
N ASP A 76 11.13 -8.87 -0.11
CA ASP A 76 11.30 -9.90 0.90
C ASP A 76 10.24 -10.99 0.79
N ASN A 77 9.01 -10.62 0.44
CA ASN A 77 7.86 -11.52 0.55
C ASN A 77 7.35 -12.10 -0.77
N TYR A 78 7.61 -11.47 -1.94
CA TYR A 78 6.96 -11.88 -3.19
C TYR A 78 7.84 -12.00 -4.41
N SER A 79 8.69 -11.02 -4.73
CA SER A 79 9.49 -11.10 -5.97
C SER A 79 10.74 -10.24 -5.94
N LYS A 80 11.84 -10.80 -6.47
CA LYS A 80 13.11 -10.09 -6.73
C LYS A 80 13.31 -9.75 -8.21
N ALA A 81 12.35 -10.08 -9.08
CA ALA A 81 12.41 -9.79 -10.51
C ALA A 81 12.40 -8.26 -10.77
N PRO A 82 13.00 -7.77 -11.87
CA PRO A 82 12.99 -6.34 -12.19
C PRO A 82 11.56 -5.75 -12.24
N VAL A 83 11.42 -4.46 -11.92
CA VAL A 83 10.18 -3.74 -12.23
C VAL A 83 10.24 -3.35 -13.71
N GLU A 84 9.38 -3.96 -14.51
CA GLU A 84 9.37 -3.80 -15.97
C GLU A 84 8.49 -2.63 -16.43
N ALA A 85 7.44 -2.33 -15.65
CA ALA A 85 6.51 -1.27 -15.97
C ALA A 85 5.85 -0.70 -14.70
N VAL A 86 5.46 0.57 -14.82
CA VAL A 86 4.66 1.29 -13.84
C VAL A 86 3.49 1.93 -14.57
N VAL A 87 2.28 1.76 -14.03
CA VAL A 87 1.07 2.43 -14.50
C VAL A 87 0.63 3.41 -13.44
N TYR A 88 0.61 4.70 -13.77
CA TYR A 88 -0.03 5.71 -12.94
C TYR A 88 -1.51 5.76 -13.23
N THR A 89 -2.34 5.55 -12.21
CA THR A 89 -3.79 5.65 -12.34
C THR A 89 -4.22 7.08 -12.66
N HIS A 90 -3.55 8.07 -12.06
CA HIS A 90 -3.72 9.50 -12.30
C HIS A 90 -2.55 10.30 -11.71
N GLY A 91 -2.61 11.65 -11.81
CA GLY A 91 -1.49 12.55 -11.53
C GLY A 91 -1.37 13.11 -10.10
N HIS A 92 -2.07 12.56 -9.10
CA HIS A 92 -1.87 13.02 -7.73
C HIS A 92 -0.53 12.52 -7.15
N VAL A 93 0.01 13.27 -6.20
CA VAL A 93 1.38 13.07 -5.67
C VAL A 93 1.59 11.70 -5.05
N ASP A 94 0.55 11.17 -4.43
CA ASP A 94 0.51 9.86 -3.80
C ASP A 94 0.50 8.71 -4.83
N HIS A 95 0.33 8.98 -6.13
CA HIS A 95 0.33 7.94 -7.16
C HIS A 95 1.60 7.91 -8.00
N VAL A 96 2.31 9.05 -8.10
CA VAL A 96 3.35 9.26 -9.14
C VAL A 96 4.74 9.60 -8.62
N THR A 97 4.90 9.93 -7.33
CA THR A 97 6.17 10.51 -6.83
C THR A 97 7.11 9.50 -6.19
N GLY A 98 6.71 8.24 -6.06
CA GLY A 98 7.55 7.20 -5.46
C GLY A 98 8.36 6.36 -6.46
N ALA A 99 8.37 6.74 -7.75
CA ALA A 99 9.07 6.03 -8.82
C ALA A 99 10.58 6.29 -8.82
#